data_AF-A0A382LZB0-F1
#
_entry.id   AF-A0A382LZB0-F1
#
_cell.length_a   1.000
_cell.length_b   1.000
_cell.length_c   1.000
_cell.angle_alpha   90.00
_cell.angle_beta   90.00
_cell.angle_gamma   90.00
#
_symmetry.space_group_name_H-M   'P 1'
#
loop_
_entity.id
_entity.type
_entity.pdbx_description
1 polymer ?
#
loop_
_entity_poly.entity_id
_entity_poly.type
_entity_poly.pdbx_seq_one_letter_code
_entity_poly.pdbx_strand_id
1 'polypeptide(L)'
;HKQKMKYLKEMFSSKKKIFQSRSRVKHPLEAANELSGKYNKLIMIAGSDRVSEFKSLLNTYNGKKGGHGSYEFEEIEVKSAGERDPDADGASGMSASKMRKAATQGDFDAFQTGVSNQLNEKDKRKMMNEVRKGLKLDAILEGMKRRRGIQKPVEDENIDLKDANELSWQGYDTVSLSTCNEAYELFDEIVNSISESSFTKSELAYLKESLILVDNCLTITQIPETMVDKQDVQNYMEYSDKAIKLLESVGKRVGIPFNYSFLNELQVSMAN
;
A
#
# COMPACT_ATOMS: atom_id res chain seq x y z
N HIS A 1 -6.21 -10.11 11.73
CA HIS A 1 -7.42 -10.94 11.97
C HIS A 1 -8.57 -10.13 12.60
N LYS A 2 -8.40 -9.52 13.78
CA LYS A 2 -9.47 -8.78 14.49
C LYS A 2 -10.13 -7.65 13.67
N GLN A 3 -9.35 -6.83 12.96
CA GLN A 3 -9.87 -5.74 12.10
C GLN A 3 -10.74 -6.25 10.94
N LYS A 4 -10.28 -7.28 10.23
CA LYS A 4 -11.06 -7.91 9.14
C LYS A 4 -12.41 -8.42 9.63
N MET A 5 -12.42 -9.05 10.80
CA MET A 5 -13.64 -9.55 11.42
C MET A 5 -14.59 -8.44 11.87
N LYS A 6 -14.04 -7.30 12.32
CA LYS A 6 -14.82 -6.12 12.67
C LYS A 6 -15.60 -5.61 11.46
N TYR A 7 -14.92 -5.36 10.33
CA TYR A 7 -15.60 -4.89 9.12
C TYR A 7 -16.61 -5.90 8.58
N LEU A 8 -16.31 -7.21 8.59
CA LEU A 8 -17.28 -8.22 8.20
C LEU A 8 -18.56 -8.17 9.03
N LYS A 9 -18.43 -7.98 10.35
CA LYS A 9 -19.59 -7.82 11.25
C LYS A 9 -20.36 -6.54 10.97
N GLU A 10 -19.68 -5.44 10.64
CA GLU A 10 -20.33 -4.17 10.30
C GLU A 10 -21.05 -4.23 8.95
N MET A 11 -20.42 -4.83 7.93
CA MET A 11 -20.99 -5.02 6.59
C MET A 11 -22.18 -5.99 6.55
N PHE A 12 -22.21 -6.99 7.44
CA PHE A 12 -23.25 -8.00 7.53
C PHE A 12 -23.90 -7.96 8.91
N SER A 13 -24.44 -6.80 9.24
CA SER A 13 -24.95 -6.48 10.57
C SER A 13 -26.03 -7.44 11.07
N SER A 14 -26.93 -7.88 10.19
CA SER A 14 -27.99 -8.86 10.47
C SER A 14 -27.47 -10.27 10.76
N LYS A 15 -26.26 -10.60 10.29
CA LYS A 15 -25.63 -11.94 10.43
C LYS A 15 -24.47 -11.95 11.42
N LYS A 16 -24.30 -10.90 12.23
CA LYS A 16 -23.19 -10.73 13.20
C LYS A 16 -22.92 -11.95 14.09
N LYS A 17 -23.97 -12.68 14.49
CA LYS A 17 -23.91 -13.86 15.37
C LYS A 17 -23.24 -15.08 14.72
N ILE A 18 -23.19 -15.13 13.38
CA ILE A 18 -22.57 -16.22 12.61
C ILE A 18 -21.03 -16.10 12.61
N PHE A 19 -20.50 -14.88 12.74
CA PHE A 19 -19.06 -14.62 12.70
C PHE A 19 -18.38 -14.93 14.04
N GLN A 20 -17.82 -16.13 14.16
CA GLN A 20 -17.00 -16.55 15.30
C GLN A 20 -15.53 -16.17 15.08
N SER A 21 -14.95 -15.36 15.97
CA SER A 21 -13.60 -14.77 15.78
C SER A 21 -12.49 -15.40 16.63
N ARG A 22 -12.76 -16.54 17.27
CA ARG A 22 -11.91 -17.07 18.34
C ARG A 22 -10.86 -18.07 17.87
N SER A 23 -11.04 -18.68 16.71
CA SER A 23 -10.10 -19.68 16.23
C SER A 23 -8.79 -19.04 15.76
N ARG A 24 -7.66 -19.66 16.15
CA ARG A 24 -6.30 -19.35 15.66
C ARG A 24 -5.87 -20.28 14.53
N VAL A 25 -6.77 -21.15 14.11
CA VAL A 25 -6.51 -22.20 13.14
C VAL A 25 -6.20 -21.61 11.78
N LYS A 26 -5.20 -22.18 11.10
CA LYS A 26 -4.75 -21.74 9.78
C LYS A 26 -5.15 -22.71 8.67
N HIS A 27 -5.42 -23.97 9.01
CA HIS A 27 -5.72 -25.01 8.04
C HIS A 27 -7.16 -25.54 8.13
N PRO A 28 -7.80 -25.90 7.00
CA PRO A 28 -9.18 -26.41 6.98
C PRO A 28 -9.38 -27.67 7.84
N LEU A 29 -8.41 -28.58 7.87
CA LEU A 29 -8.50 -29.82 8.65
C LEU A 29 -8.41 -29.59 10.16
N GLU A 30 -7.55 -28.67 10.60
CA GLU A 30 -7.49 -28.23 11.99
C GLU A 30 -8.81 -27.55 12.39
N ALA A 31 -9.47 -26.85 11.46
CA ALA A 31 -10.73 -26.16 11.72
C ALA A 31 -11.87 -27.16 11.85
N ALA A 32 -11.86 -28.19 11.00
CA ALA A 32 -12.75 -29.34 11.11
C ALA A 32 -12.58 -30.03 12.47
N ASN A 33 -11.35 -30.24 12.95
CA ASN A 33 -11.06 -30.78 14.27
C ASN A 33 -11.58 -29.90 15.43
N GLU A 34 -11.44 -28.57 15.35
CA GLU A 34 -11.96 -27.66 16.39
C GLU A 34 -13.51 -27.63 16.47
N LEU A 35 -14.16 -27.84 15.32
CA LEU A 35 -15.62 -27.85 15.15
C LEU A 35 -16.24 -29.23 15.43
N SER A 36 -15.44 -30.30 15.30
CA SER A 36 -15.85 -31.68 15.56
C SER A 36 -16.39 -31.84 16.98
N GLY A 37 -17.47 -32.62 17.13
CA GLY A 37 -18.15 -32.84 18.41
C GLY A 37 -19.04 -31.69 18.89
N LYS A 38 -19.01 -30.52 18.24
CA LYS A 38 -19.94 -29.40 18.50
C LYS A 38 -21.07 -29.32 17.47
N TYR A 39 -20.82 -29.82 16.27
CA TYR A 39 -21.74 -29.77 15.14
C TYR A 39 -21.67 -31.08 14.35
N ASN A 40 -22.78 -31.48 13.75
CA ASN A 40 -22.87 -32.72 12.98
C ASN A 40 -22.62 -32.52 11.48
N LYS A 41 -22.85 -31.31 10.98
CA LYS A 41 -22.70 -30.94 9.57
C LYS A 41 -21.63 -29.88 9.38
N LEU A 42 -20.70 -30.13 8.45
CA LEU A 42 -19.66 -29.19 8.03
C LEU A 42 -19.97 -28.67 6.63
N ILE A 43 -20.09 -27.34 6.47
CA ILE A 43 -20.23 -26.69 5.16
C ILE A 43 -18.99 -25.83 4.91
N MET A 44 -18.19 -26.18 3.90
CA MET A 44 -17.05 -25.39 3.46
C MET A 44 -17.41 -24.58 2.21
N ILE A 45 -17.15 -23.27 2.26
CA ILE A 45 -17.29 -22.40 1.08
C ILE A 45 -15.89 -22.18 0.50
N ALA A 46 -15.68 -22.55 -0.76
CA ALA A 46 -14.40 -22.43 -1.46
C ALA A 46 -14.54 -21.76 -2.83
N GLY A 47 -13.43 -21.28 -3.39
CA GLY A 47 -13.38 -20.87 -4.80
C GLY A 47 -13.66 -22.06 -5.71
N SER A 48 -14.27 -21.80 -6.88
CA SER A 48 -14.68 -22.84 -7.84
C SER A 48 -13.54 -23.77 -8.23
N ASP A 49 -12.33 -23.24 -8.33
CA ASP A 49 -11.07 -23.92 -8.64
C ASP A 49 -10.66 -24.99 -7.61
N ARG A 50 -11.07 -24.85 -6.34
CA ARG A 50 -10.64 -25.74 -5.24
C ARG A 50 -11.75 -26.57 -4.61
N VAL A 51 -12.98 -26.49 -5.11
CA VAL A 51 -14.13 -27.23 -4.56
C VAL A 51 -13.87 -28.74 -4.55
N SER A 52 -13.38 -29.29 -5.67
CA SER A 52 -13.11 -30.73 -5.81
C SER A 52 -11.98 -31.18 -4.88
N GLU A 53 -10.90 -30.41 -4.79
CA GLU A 53 -9.76 -30.65 -3.91
C GLU A 53 -10.20 -30.72 -2.45
N PHE A 54 -10.92 -29.70 -1.97
CA PHE A 54 -11.37 -29.64 -0.59
C PHE A 54 -12.41 -30.70 -0.25
N LYS A 55 -13.31 -31.03 -1.20
CA LYS A 55 -14.29 -32.10 -1.00
C LYS A 55 -13.59 -33.44 -0.80
N SER A 56 -12.60 -33.76 -1.63
CA SER A 56 -11.81 -34.99 -1.49
C SER A 56 -11.01 -34.99 -0.19
N LEU A 57 -10.33 -33.89 0.13
CA LEU A 57 -9.51 -33.76 1.32
C LEU A 57 -10.32 -33.96 2.61
N LEU A 58 -11.45 -33.24 2.76
CA LEU A 58 -12.26 -33.29 3.97
C LEU A 58 -12.95 -34.64 4.16
N ASN A 59 -13.42 -35.29 3.09
CA ASN A 59 -14.02 -36.62 3.20
C ASN A 59 -12.98 -37.71 3.47
N THR A 60 -11.77 -37.60 2.90
CA THR A 60 -10.72 -38.62 3.06
C THR A 60 -10.27 -38.78 4.51
N TYR A 61 -10.21 -37.69 5.27
CA TYR A 61 -9.75 -37.66 6.66
C TYR A 61 -10.90 -37.65 7.69
N ASN A 62 -12.16 -37.67 7.25
CA ASN A 62 -13.30 -37.78 8.17
C ASN A 62 -13.27 -39.13 8.90
N GLY A 63 -13.34 -39.12 10.23
CA GLY A 63 -13.21 -40.30 11.08
C GLY A 63 -11.78 -40.84 11.22
N LYS A 64 -10.76 -40.16 10.68
CA LYS A 64 -9.35 -40.58 10.77
C LYS A 64 -8.56 -39.67 11.69
N LYS A 65 -7.60 -40.24 12.42
CA LYS A 65 -6.65 -39.51 13.26
C LYS A 65 -5.36 -39.25 12.47
N GLY A 66 -4.90 -38.01 12.45
CA GLY A 66 -3.65 -37.62 11.81
C GLY A 66 -2.98 -36.43 12.50
N GLY A 67 -1.92 -35.88 11.87
CA GLY A 67 -1.21 -34.70 12.39
C GLY A 67 -2.09 -33.43 12.48
N HIS A 68 -3.23 -33.41 11.78
CA HIS A 68 -4.23 -32.34 11.81
C HIS A 68 -5.29 -32.53 12.91
N GLY A 69 -5.18 -33.57 13.75
CA GLY A 69 -6.17 -33.95 14.74
C GLY A 69 -7.06 -35.09 14.25
N SER A 70 -8.28 -35.17 14.80
CA SER A 70 -9.31 -36.14 14.42
C SER A 70 -10.66 -35.46 14.41
N TYR A 71 -11.36 -35.49 13.28
CA TYR A 71 -12.71 -34.96 13.18
C TYR A 71 -13.65 -35.99 12.59
N GLU A 72 -14.92 -35.90 12.96
CA GLU A 72 -16.00 -36.72 12.44
C GLU A 72 -17.26 -35.88 12.29
N PHE A 73 -17.83 -35.87 11.09
CA PHE A 73 -19.10 -35.23 10.74
C PHE A 73 -20.00 -36.23 10.02
N GLU A 74 -21.30 -36.14 10.28
CA GLU A 74 -22.34 -36.92 9.58
C GLU A 74 -22.47 -36.48 8.12
N GLU A 75 -22.33 -35.17 7.86
CA GLU A 75 -22.44 -34.61 6.52
C GLU A 75 -21.36 -33.54 6.28
N ILE A 76 -20.64 -33.66 5.17
CA ILE A 76 -19.65 -32.68 4.70
C ILE A 76 -20.06 -32.16 3.32
N GLU A 77 -20.35 -30.87 3.22
CA GLU A 77 -20.72 -30.21 1.97
C GLU A 77 -19.68 -29.14 1.61
N VAL A 78 -19.21 -29.12 0.36
CA VAL A 78 -18.33 -28.06 -0.14
C VAL A 78 -19.06 -27.31 -1.24
N LYS A 79 -19.37 -26.02 -1.02
CA LYS A 79 -20.06 -25.16 -1.98
C LYS A 79 -19.10 -24.15 -2.61
N SER A 80 -19.30 -23.92 -3.90
CA SER A 80 -18.60 -22.85 -4.62
C SER A 80 -19.11 -21.49 -4.14
N ALA A 81 -18.19 -20.54 -3.95
CA ALA A 81 -18.50 -19.14 -3.70
C ALA A 81 -18.94 -18.38 -4.98
N GLY A 82 -18.90 -19.04 -6.14
CA GLY A 82 -19.14 -18.46 -7.46
C GLY A 82 -17.85 -18.32 -8.28
N GLU A 83 -18.00 -18.17 -9.60
CA GLU A 83 -16.90 -17.82 -10.51
C GLU A 83 -16.73 -16.29 -10.54
N ARG A 84 -15.48 -15.83 -10.63
CA ARG A 84 -15.19 -14.41 -10.81
C ARG A 84 -15.31 -14.07 -12.29
N ASP A 85 -16.18 -13.13 -12.60
CA ASP A 85 -16.12 -12.40 -13.87
C ASP A 85 -15.19 -11.18 -13.69
N PRO A 86 -13.97 -11.19 -14.27
CA PRO A 86 -13.02 -10.09 -14.14
C PRO A 86 -13.46 -8.80 -14.84
N ASP A 87 -14.42 -8.88 -15.75
CA ASP A 87 -14.86 -7.79 -16.65
C ASP A 87 -16.19 -7.14 -16.22
N ALA A 88 -16.83 -7.64 -15.16
CA ALA A 88 -18.11 -7.10 -14.69
C ALA A 88 -17.97 -5.77 -13.94
N ASP A 89 -18.65 -4.72 -14.41
CA ASP A 89 -18.72 -3.43 -13.72
C ASP A 89 -19.44 -3.54 -12.35
N GLY A 90 -18.82 -3.00 -11.29
CA GLY A 90 -19.37 -2.94 -9.93
C GLY A 90 -18.74 -3.91 -8.92
N ALA A 91 -19.52 -4.34 -7.92
CA ALA A 91 -19.02 -5.21 -6.83
C ALA A 91 -18.54 -6.59 -7.30
N SER A 92 -18.96 -7.02 -8.49
CA SER A 92 -18.60 -8.31 -9.12
C SER A 92 -17.18 -8.31 -9.70
N GLY A 93 -16.76 -7.22 -10.35
CA GLY A 93 -15.38 -7.05 -10.86
C GLY A 93 -14.41 -6.39 -9.87
N MET A 94 -14.85 -6.12 -8.63
CA MET A 94 -14.02 -5.52 -7.60
C MET A 94 -13.13 -6.56 -6.93
N SER A 95 -11.82 -6.42 -7.11
CA SER A 95 -10.81 -7.30 -6.51
C SER A 95 -10.11 -6.61 -5.33
N ALA A 96 -9.51 -7.42 -4.44
CA ALA A 96 -8.69 -6.89 -3.35
C ALA A 96 -7.52 -6.03 -3.88
N SER A 97 -7.01 -6.34 -5.07
CA SER A 97 -5.95 -5.57 -5.73
C SER A 97 -6.45 -4.21 -6.23
N LYS A 98 -7.64 -4.15 -6.87
CA LYS A 98 -8.28 -2.88 -7.26
C LYS A 98 -8.57 -1.99 -6.05
N MET A 99 -9.05 -2.57 -4.96
CA MET A 99 -9.29 -1.85 -3.69
C MET A 99 -8.00 -1.32 -3.05
N ARG A 100 -6.91 -2.08 -3.11
CA ARG A 100 -5.59 -1.60 -2.66
C ARG A 100 -5.09 -0.47 -3.54
N LYS A 101 -5.24 -0.57 -4.87
CA LYS A 101 -4.86 0.50 -5.82
C LYS A 101 -5.61 1.80 -5.53
N ALA A 102 -6.94 1.75 -5.39
CA ALA A 102 -7.75 2.91 -5.01
C ALA A 102 -7.31 3.48 -3.64
N ALA A 103 -7.03 2.62 -2.66
CA ALA A 103 -6.50 3.03 -1.37
C ALA A 103 -5.13 3.73 -1.48
N THR A 104 -4.21 3.21 -2.31
CA THR A 104 -2.89 3.79 -2.57
C THR A 104 -3.02 5.16 -3.23
N GLN A 105 -3.86 5.29 -4.26
CA GLN A 105 -4.08 6.52 -5.02
C GLN A 105 -4.87 7.59 -4.26
N GLY A 106 -5.44 7.27 -3.10
CA GLY A 106 -6.27 8.22 -2.36
C GLY A 106 -7.64 8.48 -3.00
N ASP A 107 -8.03 7.66 -3.97
CA ASP A 107 -9.31 7.71 -4.65
C ASP A 107 -10.41 7.06 -3.79
N PHE A 108 -11.07 7.92 -3.00
CA PHE A 108 -12.16 7.47 -2.14
C PHE A 108 -13.42 7.08 -2.94
N ASP A 109 -13.64 7.71 -4.09
CA ASP A 109 -14.85 7.51 -4.89
C ASP A 109 -14.80 6.13 -5.57
N ALA A 110 -13.66 5.74 -6.13
CA ALA A 110 -13.44 4.38 -6.58
C ALA A 110 -13.49 3.39 -5.40
N PHE A 111 -12.87 3.72 -4.26
CA PHE A 111 -12.85 2.83 -3.10
C PHE A 111 -14.26 2.54 -2.55
N GLN A 112 -15.15 3.54 -2.47
CA GLN A 112 -16.47 3.37 -1.88
C GLN A 112 -17.42 2.49 -2.72
N THR A 113 -17.21 2.40 -4.03
CA THR A 113 -17.99 1.51 -4.93
C THR A 113 -17.76 0.03 -4.63
N GLY A 114 -16.56 -0.31 -4.14
CA GLY A 114 -16.19 -1.66 -3.76
C GLY A 114 -16.56 -2.07 -2.34
N VAL A 115 -17.14 -1.14 -1.57
CA VAL A 115 -17.47 -1.33 -0.16
C VAL A 115 -18.99 -1.34 0.03
N SER A 116 -19.48 -2.32 0.79
CA SER A 116 -20.91 -2.46 1.12
C SER A 116 -21.55 -1.13 1.53
N ASN A 117 -22.74 -0.86 0.98
CA ASN A 117 -23.55 0.31 1.30
C ASN A 117 -24.09 0.31 2.74
N GLN A 118 -23.92 -0.79 3.49
CA GLN A 118 -24.23 -0.81 4.93
C GLN A 118 -23.22 -0.03 5.78
N LEU A 119 -22.02 0.26 5.26
CA LEU A 119 -21.05 1.10 5.94
C LEU A 119 -21.32 2.57 5.63
N ASN A 120 -21.36 3.40 6.67
CA ASN A 120 -21.39 4.85 6.50
C ASN A 120 -20.07 5.35 5.90
N GLU A 121 -20.09 6.55 5.34
CA GLU A 121 -18.93 7.15 4.68
C GLU A 121 -17.69 7.24 5.59
N LYS A 122 -17.89 7.58 6.87
CA LYS A 122 -16.81 7.65 7.88
C LYS A 122 -16.11 6.30 8.07
N ASP A 123 -16.87 5.21 8.13
CA ASP A 123 -16.35 3.86 8.28
C ASP A 123 -15.70 3.37 6.99
N LYS A 124 -16.23 3.74 5.81
CA LYS A 124 -15.57 3.49 4.52
C LYS A 124 -14.22 4.20 4.44
N ARG A 125 -14.14 5.47 4.85
CA ARG A 125 -12.89 6.25 4.90
C ARG A 125 -11.89 5.65 5.89
N LYS A 126 -12.36 5.24 7.06
CA LYS A 126 -11.54 4.53 8.04
C LYS A 126 -11.00 3.22 7.49
N MET A 127 -11.83 2.47 6.78
CA MET A 127 -11.43 1.21 6.14
C MET A 127 -10.33 1.45 5.10
N MET A 128 -10.45 2.48 4.26
CA MET A 128 -9.42 2.88 3.30
C MET A 128 -8.10 3.22 3.99
N ASN A 129 -8.14 4.02 5.07
CA ASN A 129 -6.97 4.37 5.85
C ASN A 129 -6.34 3.16 6.56
N GLU A 130 -7.14 2.19 7.00
CA GLU A 130 -6.62 0.95 7.57
C GLU A 130 -5.98 0.05 6.50
N VAL A 131 -6.48 0.06 5.26
CA VAL A 131 -5.82 -0.60 4.11
C VAL A 131 -4.48 0.09 3.81
N ARG A 132 -4.47 1.43 3.73
CA ARG A 132 -3.23 2.22 3.55
C ARG A 132 -2.21 1.90 4.63
N LYS A 133 -2.61 1.89 5.90
CA LYS A 133 -1.74 1.48 7.00
C LYS A 133 -1.20 0.06 6.84
N GLY A 134 -2.03 -0.87 6.35
CA GLY A 134 -1.60 -2.23 6.03
C GLY A 134 -0.60 -2.32 4.87
N LEU A 135 -0.59 -1.32 3.99
CA LEU A 135 0.37 -1.12 2.91
C LEU A 135 1.56 -0.23 3.33
N LYS A 136 1.69 0.11 4.62
CA LYS A 136 2.67 1.05 5.16
C LYS A 136 2.58 2.48 4.59
N LEU A 137 1.40 2.88 4.10
CA LEU A 137 1.10 4.23 3.63
C LEU A 137 0.46 5.07 4.73
N ASP A 138 0.69 6.38 4.68
CA ASP A 138 0.11 7.33 5.63
C ASP A 138 -1.40 7.44 5.52
N ALA A 139 -2.06 7.68 6.66
CA ALA A 139 -3.51 7.86 6.71
C ALA A 139 -3.92 9.21 6.09
N ILE A 140 -4.97 9.19 5.29
CA ILE A 140 -5.59 10.39 4.72
C ILE A 140 -6.40 11.06 5.84
N LEU A 141 -5.86 12.14 6.41
CA LEU A 141 -6.53 12.96 7.42
C LEU A 141 -7.33 14.08 6.74
N GLU A 142 -8.65 14.12 6.91
CA GLU A 142 -9.51 15.17 6.31
C GLU A 142 -9.12 16.60 6.72
N GLY A 143 -8.48 16.77 7.88
CA GLY A 143 -7.92 18.05 8.31
C GLY A 143 -6.82 18.59 7.38
N MET A 144 -6.12 17.72 6.64
CA MET A 144 -5.12 18.12 5.65
C MET A 144 -5.74 18.56 4.31
N LYS A 145 -6.97 18.11 3.97
CA LYS A 145 -7.70 18.63 2.80
C LYS A 145 -8.06 20.11 2.96
N ARG A 146 -8.36 20.56 4.19
CA ARG A 146 -8.64 21.99 4.46
C ARG A 146 -7.40 22.89 4.33
N ARG A 147 -6.18 22.36 4.54
CA ARG A 147 -4.93 23.11 4.37
C ARG A 147 -4.40 23.12 2.92
N ARG A 148 -4.79 22.15 2.09
CA ARG A 148 -4.34 22.04 0.68
C ARG A 148 -5.33 22.59 -0.35
N GLY A 149 -6.45 23.18 0.08
CA GLY A 149 -7.51 23.63 -0.83
C GLY A 149 -8.23 22.46 -1.49
N ILE A 150 -9.49 22.66 -1.86
CA ILE A 150 -10.20 21.72 -2.73
C ILE A 150 -9.60 21.89 -4.12
N GLN A 151 -8.65 21.05 -4.50
CA GLN A 151 -8.37 20.87 -5.93
C GLN A 151 -9.64 20.26 -6.54
N LYS A 152 -10.39 21.06 -7.30
CA LYS A 152 -11.37 20.52 -8.24
C LYS A 152 -10.61 19.67 -9.26
N PRO A 153 -11.19 18.57 -9.76
CA PRO A 153 -10.60 17.85 -10.88
C PRO A 153 -10.49 18.86 -12.03
N VAL A 154 -9.26 19.13 -12.47
CA VAL A 154 -9.06 19.80 -13.75
C VAL A 154 -9.30 18.71 -14.79
N GLU A 155 -10.41 18.81 -15.50
CA GLU A 155 -10.57 18.17 -16.81
C GLU A 155 -9.77 19.00 -17.82
N ASP A 156 -9.16 18.29 -18.78
CA ASP A 156 -8.35 18.75 -19.93
C ASP A 156 -6.86 19.00 -19.66
N GLU A 157 -5.90 18.42 -20.41
CA GLU A 157 -5.93 17.59 -21.62
C GLU A 157 -5.02 16.36 -21.42
N ASN A 158 -5.24 15.29 -22.18
CA ASN A 158 -4.31 14.16 -22.26
C ASN A 158 -2.90 14.65 -22.66
N ILE A 159 -2.06 14.92 -21.67
CA ILE A 159 -0.62 14.96 -21.84
C ILE A 159 -0.15 13.57 -21.43
N ASP A 160 0.35 12.82 -22.41
CA ASP A 160 0.81 11.44 -22.30
C ASP A 160 1.38 11.12 -20.91
N LEU A 161 0.83 10.07 -20.29
CA LEU A 161 1.40 9.45 -19.09
C LEU A 161 2.89 9.19 -19.33
N LYS A 162 3.76 9.95 -18.67
CA LYS A 162 5.15 9.54 -18.49
C LYS A 162 5.22 8.55 -17.33
N ASP A 163 6.00 7.51 -17.61
CA ASP A 163 6.12 6.20 -16.98
C ASP A 163 6.37 6.14 -15.46
N ALA A 164 6.20 4.93 -14.94
CA ALA A 164 6.20 4.50 -13.53
C ALA A 164 7.52 4.66 -12.73
N ASN A 165 8.19 5.82 -12.74
CA ASN A 165 9.52 5.98 -12.16
C ASN A 165 9.61 6.89 -10.91
N GLU A 166 8.51 7.27 -10.26
CA GLU A 166 8.57 8.09 -9.04
C GLU A 166 8.69 7.25 -7.75
N LEU A 167 9.60 7.66 -6.87
CA LEU A 167 9.94 6.98 -5.63
C LEU A 167 9.06 7.48 -4.47
N SER A 168 8.44 6.54 -3.75
CA SER A 168 7.66 6.84 -2.55
C SER A 168 8.40 6.35 -1.31
N TRP A 169 8.80 7.28 -0.43
CA TRP A 169 9.53 6.94 0.79
C TRP A 169 9.17 7.79 2.00
N GLN A 170 8.94 7.11 3.14
CA GLN A 170 8.52 7.70 4.41
C GLN A 170 7.34 8.69 4.29
N GLY A 171 6.40 8.47 3.36
CA GLY A 171 5.25 9.34 3.15
C GLY A 171 5.54 10.61 2.33
N TYR A 172 6.65 10.64 1.61
CA TYR A 172 6.93 11.60 0.54
C TYR A 172 6.93 10.86 -0.80
N ASP A 173 6.15 11.34 -1.75
CA ASP A 173 6.12 10.85 -3.13
C ASP A 173 6.87 11.87 -3.97
N THR A 174 7.91 11.45 -4.68
CA THR A 174 8.69 12.35 -5.52
C THR A 174 7.91 12.79 -6.75
N VAL A 175 8.26 13.95 -7.28
CA VAL A 175 7.60 14.56 -8.45
C VAL A 175 8.52 14.55 -9.67
N SER A 176 9.79 14.82 -9.44
CA SER A 176 10.79 15.04 -10.49
C SER A 176 12.03 14.17 -10.29
N LEU A 177 12.05 13.25 -9.33
CA LEU A 177 13.25 12.45 -9.03
C LEU A 177 13.64 11.59 -10.24
N SER A 178 12.66 11.04 -10.95
CA SER A 178 12.88 10.20 -12.15
C SER A 178 13.55 10.94 -13.31
N THR A 179 13.60 12.28 -13.26
CA THR A 179 14.22 13.10 -14.30
C THR A 179 15.75 13.09 -14.24
N CYS A 180 16.33 12.57 -13.15
CA CYS A 180 17.76 12.36 -12.99
C CYS A 180 18.02 10.92 -12.53
N ASN A 181 18.61 10.12 -13.42
CA ASN A 181 18.89 8.70 -13.15
C ASN A 181 19.83 8.53 -11.94
N GLU A 182 20.83 9.40 -11.81
CA GLU A 182 21.79 9.38 -10.71
C GLU A 182 21.11 9.64 -9.36
N ALA A 183 20.16 10.58 -9.33
CA ALA A 183 19.37 10.87 -8.14
C ALA A 183 18.44 9.69 -7.81
N TYR A 184 17.77 9.12 -8.82
CA TYR A 184 16.90 7.98 -8.65
C TYR A 184 17.66 6.77 -8.11
N GLU A 185 18.78 6.39 -8.72
CA GLU A 185 19.61 5.26 -8.30
C GLU A 185 20.12 5.43 -6.86
N LEU A 186 20.59 6.63 -6.51
CA LEU A 186 21.03 6.94 -5.14
C LEU A 186 19.93 6.63 -4.11
N PHE A 187 18.72 7.16 -4.33
CA PHE A 187 17.64 7.00 -3.36
C PHE A 187 16.97 5.63 -3.43
N ASP A 188 16.90 4.98 -4.60
CA ASP A 188 16.45 3.60 -4.74
C ASP A 188 17.39 2.64 -4.00
N GLU A 189 18.71 2.83 -4.12
CA GLU A 189 19.71 2.06 -3.36
C GLU A 189 19.53 2.29 -1.85
N ILE A 190 19.37 3.54 -1.39
CA ILE A 190 19.14 3.83 0.03
C ILE A 190 17.88 3.15 0.55
N VAL A 191 16.81 3.09 -0.24
CA VAL A 191 15.52 2.50 0.14
C VAL A 191 15.55 0.97 0.11
N ASN A 192 16.18 0.38 -0.90
CA ASN A 192 16.11 -1.06 -1.18
C ASN A 192 17.28 -1.86 -0.58
N SER A 193 18.47 -1.29 -0.49
CA SER A 193 19.68 -2.02 -0.09
C SER A 193 20.04 -1.83 1.40
N ILE A 194 19.60 -0.74 2.02
CA ILE A 194 19.99 -0.45 3.40
C ILE A 194 18.87 -0.89 4.34
N SER A 195 19.10 -2.02 5.03
CA SER A 195 18.17 -2.49 6.05
C SER A 195 17.84 -1.36 7.04
N GLU A 196 16.56 -1.12 7.34
CA GLU A 196 16.12 -0.07 8.29
C GLU A 196 16.86 -0.15 9.64
N SER A 197 17.46 -1.30 9.99
CA SER A 197 18.32 -1.51 11.16
C SER A 197 19.71 -0.86 11.10
N SER A 198 20.19 -0.44 9.93
CA SER A 198 21.50 0.18 9.73
C SER A 198 21.53 1.68 10.02
N PHE A 199 20.36 2.31 10.14
CA PHE A 199 20.22 3.74 10.39
C PHE A 199 19.48 4.03 11.70
N THR A 200 19.93 5.06 12.39
CA THR A 200 19.18 5.69 13.48
C THR A 200 17.98 6.45 12.93
N LYS A 201 16.98 6.72 13.80
CA LYS A 201 15.82 7.56 13.43
C LYS A 201 16.22 8.94 12.89
N SER A 202 17.30 9.52 13.41
CA SER A 202 17.80 10.82 12.98
C SER A 202 18.43 10.75 11.58
N GLU A 203 19.17 9.68 11.27
CA GLU A 203 19.75 9.46 9.93
C GLU A 203 18.66 9.21 8.90
N LEU A 204 17.65 8.42 9.23
CA LEU A 204 16.46 8.22 8.39
C LEU A 204 15.72 9.54 8.12
N ALA A 205 15.66 10.44 9.10
CA ALA A 205 15.07 11.77 8.92
C ALA A 205 15.92 12.67 8.02
N TYR A 206 17.26 12.65 8.18
CA TYR A 206 18.18 13.41 7.33
C TYR A 206 18.17 12.94 5.88
N LEU A 207 18.13 11.62 5.66
CA LEU A 207 18.00 11.05 4.32
C LEU A 207 16.64 11.42 3.69
N LYS A 208 15.56 11.45 4.47
CA LYS A 208 14.26 11.88 3.97
C LYS A 208 14.29 13.36 3.58
N GLU A 209 14.90 14.20 4.41
CA GLU A 209 15.07 15.62 4.12
C GLU A 209 15.93 15.83 2.88
N SER A 210 17.02 15.08 2.70
CA SER A 210 17.83 15.16 1.48
C SER A 210 17.05 14.72 0.23
N LEU A 211 16.22 13.67 0.32
CA LEU A 211 15.34 13.25 -0.79
C LEU A 211 14.41 14.40 -1.24
N ILE A 212 13.74 15.05 -0.29
CA ILE A 212 12.83 16.16 -0.58
C ILE A 212 13.58 17.32 -1.23
N LEU A 213 14.75 17.68 -0.71
CA LEU A 213 15.55 18.78 -1.24
C LEU A 213 16.03 18.48 -2.66
N VAL A 214 16.47 17.25 -2.93
CA VAL A 214 16.88 16.81 -4.27
C VAL A 214 15.70 16.85 -5.25
N ASP A 215 14.53 16.34 -4.86
CA ASP A 215 13.34 16.37 -5.70
C ASP A 215 12.87 17.81 -6.01
N ASN A 216 12.99 18.72 -5.05
CA ASN A 216 12.73 20.15 -5.27
C ASN A 216 13.75 20.77 -6.24
N CYS A 217 15.04 20.45 -6.09
CA CYS A 217 16.07 20.87 -7.04
C CYS A 217 15.73 20.42 -8.46
N LEU A 218 15.38 19.15 -8.64
CA LEU A 218 15.03 18.59 -9.95
C LEU A 218 13.73 19.20 -10.49
N THR A 219 12.79 19.56 -9.63
CA THR A 219 11.57 20.27 -10.06
C THR A 219 11.90 21.65 -10.63
N ILE A 220 12.88 22.36 -10.04
CA ILE A 220 13.35 23.64 -10.57
C ILE A 220 14.03 23.45 -11.93
N THR A 221 14.80 22.37 -12.13
CA THR A 221 15.47 22.12 -13.42
C THR A 221 14.51 21.72 -14.54
N GLN A 222 13.28 21.30 -14.23
CA GLN A 222 12.22 21.09 -15.22
C GLN A 222 11.54 22.38 -15.67
N ILE A 223 11.75 23.51 -14.98
CA ILE A 223 11.20 24.80 -15.39
C ILE A 223 11.94 25.26 -16.65
N PRO A 224 11.24 25.67 -17.72
CA PRO A 224 11.89 26.23 -18.91
C PRO A 224 12.78 27.42 -18.54
N GLU A 225 14.01 27.49 -19.06
CA GLU A 225 14.99 28.55 -18.74
C GLU A 225 14.43 29.98 -18.85
N THR A 226 13.50 30.21 -19.79
CA THR A 226 12.84 31.49 -19.99
C THR A 226 11.90 31.92 -18.85
N MET A 227 11.51 30.99 -17.99
CA MET A 227 10.58 31.19 -16.87
C MET A 227 11.25 31.07 -15.50
N VAL A 228 12.52 30.63 -15.44
CA VAL A 228 13.28 30.54 -14.20
C VAL A 228 13.58 31.94 -13.68
N ASP A 229 13.17 32.24 -12.45
CA ASP A 229 13.47 33.51 -11.82
C ASP A 229 14.70 33.44 -10.90
N LYS A 230 15.15 34.60 -10.41
CA LYS A 230 16.32 34.66 -9.49
C LYS A 230 16.07 33.93 -8.17
N GLN A 231 14.82 33.86 -7.73
CA GLN A 231 14.45 33.16 -6.50
C GLN A 231 14.56 31.65 -6.68
N ASP A 232 14.21 31.12 -7.85
CA ASP A 232 14.37 29.70 -8.20
C ASP A 232 15.84 29.30 -8.19
N VAL A 233 16.71 30.11 -8.79
CA VAL A 233 18.17 29.88 -8.74
C VAL A 233 18.67 29.88 -7.30
N GLN A 234 18.25 30.86 -6.49
CA GLN A 234 18.65 30.93 -5.09
C GLN A 234 18.15 29.74 -4.27
N ASN A 235 16.88 29.35 -4.47
CA ASN A 235 16.27 28.19 -3.84
C ASN A 235 17.02 26.91 -4.22
N TYR A 236 17.36 26.74 -5.50
CA TYR A 236 18.15 25.62 -5.98
C TYR A 236 19.48 25.53 -5.23
N MET A 237 20.24 26.62 -5.16
CA MET A 237 21.54 26.66 -4.47
C MET A 237 21.41 26.30 -2.98
N GLU A 238 20.39 26.83 -2.30
CA GLU A 238 20.14 26.53 -0.89
C GLU A 238 19.77 25.05 -0.68
N TYR A 239 18.89 24.51 -1.53
CA TYR A 239 18.43 23.13 -1.43
C TYR A 239 19.55 22.14 -1.73
N SER A 240 20.33 22.38 -2.78
CA SER A 240 21.45 21.50 -3.16
C SER A 240 22.54 21.51 -2.09
N ASP A 241 22.94 22.68 -1.58
CA ASP A 241 23.95 22.79 -0.51
C ASP A 241 23.51 22.05 0.76
N LYS A 242 22.22 22.16 1.11
CA LYS A 242 21.66 21.49 2.28
C LYS A 242 21.56 19.98 2.07
N ALA A 243 21.13 19.52 0.89
CA ALA A 243 21.08 18.11 0.53
C ALA A 243 22.46 17.46 0.60
N ILE A 244 23.49 18.10 0.02
CA ILE A 244 24.88 17.65 0.06
C ILE A 244 25.36 17.48 1.50
N LYS A 245 25.16 18.49 2.36
CA LYS A 245 25.56 18.44 3.78
C LYS A 245 24.90 17.29 4.54
N LEU A 246 23.63 17.01 4.27
CA LEU A 246 22.90 15.92 4.91
C LEU A 246 23.42 14.56 4.44
N LEU A 247 23.59 14.37 3.13
CA LEU A 247 24.12 13.14 2.55
C LEU A 247 25.55 12.86 3.04
N GLU A 248 26.43 13.88 3.06
CA GLU A 248 27.79 13.74 3.60
C GLU A 248 27.81 13.34 5.08
N SER A 249 26.97 13.99 5.88
CA SER A 249 26.88 13.73 7.32
C SER A 249 26.45 12.29 7.59
N VAL A 250 25.42 11.81 6.88
CA VAL A 250 24.95 10.43 7.02
C VAL A 250 25.99 9.45 6.48
N GLY A 251 26.53 9.68 5.28
CA GLY A 251 27.52 8.81 4.65
C GLY A 251 28.78 8.62 5.49
N LYS A 252 29.30 9.69 6.11
CA LYS A 252 30.44 9.63 7.05
C LYS A 252 30.13 8.78 8.29
N ARG A 253 28.89 8.80 8.80
CA ARG A 253 28.50 8.02 9.98
C ARG A 253 28.33 6.54 9.69
N VAL A 254 27.73 6.21 8.54
CA VAL A 254 27.50 4.82 8.16
C VAL A 254 28.68 4.17 7.44
N GLY A 255 29.69 4.97 7.06
CA GLY A 255 30.88 4.49 6.35
C GLY A 255 30.61 4.17 4.87
N ILE A 256 29.57 4.76 4.29
CA ILE A 256 29.16 4.56 2.88
C ILE A 256 29.22 5.92 2.17
N PRO A 257 30.03 6.07 1.11
CA PRO A 257 30.05 7.30 0.33
C PRO A 257 28.84 7.35 -0.61
N PHE A 258 27.96 8.34 -0.45
CA PHE A 258 26.88 8.61 -1.39
C PHE A 258 27.39 9.40 -2.60
N ASN A 259 26.95 9.04 -3.80
CA ASN A 259 27.27 9.80 -5.00
C ASN A 259 26.22 10.91 -5.23
N TYR A 260 26.62 12.17 -5.04
CA TYR A 260 25.78 13.35 -5.24
C TYR A 260 26.39 14.34 -6.25
N SER A 261 27.28 13.87 -7.15
CA SER A 261 27.94 14.73 -8.14
C SER A 261 26.96 15.49 -9.04
N PHE A 262 25.82 14.88 -9.35
CA PHE A 262 24.75 15.47 -10.17
C PHE A 262 24.24 16.81 -9.62
N LEU A 263 24.22 16.99 -8.29
CA LEU A 263 23.83 18.26 -7.68
C LEU A 263 24.81 19.39 -8.01
N ASN A 264 26.12 19.09 -8.02
CA ASN A 264 27.16 20.07 -8.35
C ASN A 264 27.15 20.41 -9.84
N GLU A 265 26.93 19.43 -10.71
CA GLU A 265 26.85 19.64 -12.16
C GLU A 265 25.67 20.56 -12.52
N LEU A 266 24.53 20.35 -11.88
CA LEU A 266 23.34 21.19 -12.04
C LEU A 266 23.47 22.57 -11.37
N GLN A 267 24.22 22.71 -10.27
CA GLN A 267 24.56 24.03 -9.73
C GLN A 267 25.33 24.88 -10.77
N VAL A 268 26.24 24.25 -11.52
CA VAL A 268 27.01 24.93 -12.57
C VAL A 268 26.12 25.32 -13.75
N SER A 269 25.14 24.48 -14.12
CA SER A 269 24.21 24.83 -15.20
C SER A 269 23.26 25.97 -14.82
N MET A 270 22.77 26.01 -13.57
CA MET A 270 21.86 27.05 -13.07
C MET A 270 22.53 28.41 -12.85
N ALA A 271 23.87 28.44 -12.73
CA ALA A 271 24.64 29.65 -12.46
C ALA A 271 25.15 30.37 -13.74
N ASN A 272 25.02 29.74 -14.91
CA ASN A 272 25.43 30.27 -16.22
C ASN A 272 24.22 30.83 -16.99
#